data_AF-A0A9E3PT23-F1
#
_entry.id   AF-A0A9E3PT23-F1
#
_cell.length_a   1.000
_cell.length_b   1.000
_cell.length_c   1.000
_cell.angle_alpha   90.00
_cell.angle_beta   90.00
_cell.angle_gamma   90.00
#
_symmetry.space_group_name_H-M   'P 1'
#
loop_
_entity.id
_entity.type
_entity.pdbx_description
1 polymer ?
#
loop_
_entity_poly.entity_id
_entity_poly.type
_entity_poly.pdbx_seq_one_letter_code
_entity_poly.pdbx_strand_id
1 'polypeptide(L)' 'MEDPRLASMPPAELRAAMRTLGYRTQSDVADAIGVSRSAVSLWLDGKVGVPRPVAMLLRMLVAAQRRQF' A
#
# COMPACT_ATOMS: atom_id res chain seq x y z
N MET A 1 -18.66 15.31 -2.57
CA MET A 1 -18.97 14.41 -1.44
C MET A 1 -18.00 13.24 -1.55
N GLU A 2 -16.88 13.29 -0.84
CA GLU A 2 -15.89 12.20 -0.84
C GLU A 2 -16.51 11.00 -0.09
N ASP A 3 -16.68 9.88 -0.79
CA ASP A 3 -17.29 8.67 -0.24
C ASP A 3 -16.34 8.04 0.79
N PRO A 4 -16.73 7.88 2.07
CA PRO A 4 -15.89 7.30 3.13
C PRO A 4 -15.45 5.84 2.85
N ARG A 5 -15.97 5.20 1.79
CA ARG A 5 -15.54 3.88 1.31
C ARG A 5 -14.26 3.89 0.46
N LEU A 6 -13.67 5.07 0.20
CA LEU A 6 -12.46 5.24 -0.60
C LEU A 6 -11.14 5.00 0.17
N ALA A 7 -11.16 4.93 1.49
CA ALA A 7 -10.02 4.49 2.30
C ALA A 7 -10.05 2.95 2.40
N SER A 8 -9.30 2.29 1.51
CA SER A 8 -9.51 0.86 1.26
C SER A 8 -8.52 -0.08 1.95
N MET A 9 -7.46 0.46 2.56
CA MET A 9 -6.41 -0.29 3.26
C MET A 9 -5.85 0.55 4.43
N PRO A 10 -5.90 0.05 5.69
CA PRO A 10 -5.35 0.73 6.85
C PRO A 10 -3.81 0.71 6.87
N PRO A 11 -3.16 1.64 7.61
CA PRO A 11 -1.70 1.71 7.69
C PRO A 11 -1.04 0.40 8.15
N ALA A 12 -1.71 -0.36 9.03
CA ALA A 12 -1.22 -1.65 9.51
C ALA A 12 -1.17 -2.70 8.38
N GLU A 13 -2.20 -2.72 7.51
CA GLU A 13 -2.24 -3.61 6.35
C GLU A 13 -1.18 -3.21 5.32
N LEU A 14 -0.99 -1.91 5.06
CA LEU A 14 0.08 -1.42 4.19
C LEU A 14 1.47 -1.85 4.69
N ARG A 15 1.75 -1.68 5.99
CA ARG A 15 3.02 -2.14 6.59
C ARG A 15 3.20 -3.66 6.46
N ALA A 16 2.12 -4.43 6.60
CA ALA A 16 2.18 -5.87 6.42
C ALA A 16 2.49 -6.24 4.96
N ALA A 17 1.83 -5.59 4.00
CA ALA A 17 2.09 -5.78 2.58
C ALA A 17 3.55 -5.45 2.22
N MET A 18 4.10 -4.32 2.72
CA MET A 18 5.51 -3.96 2.53
C MET A 18 6.44 -5.06 3.03
N ARG A 19 6.22 -5.57 4.25
CA ARG A 19 7.04 -6.68 4.80
C ARG A 19 6.94 -7.95 3.96
N THR A 20 5.74 -8.34 3.53
CA THR A 20 5.55 -9.55 2.71
C THR A 20 6.19 -9.43 1.33
N LEU A 21 6.17 -8.24 0.73
CA LEU A 21 6.77 -7.97 -0.58
C LEU A 21 8.26 -7.62 -0.52
N GLY A 22 8.85 -7.53 0.68
CA GLY A 22 10.26 -7.20 0.86
C GLY A 22 10.62 -5.73 0.68
N TYR A 23 9.64 -4.83 0.63
CA TYR A 23 9.87 -3.38 0.58
C TYR A 23 10.34 -2.88 1.95
N ARG A 24 11.57 -2.35 2.01
CA ARG A 24 12.23 -1.91 3.25
C ARG A 24 12.01 -0.43 3.54
N THR A 25 11.84 0.38 2.50
CA THR A 25 11.67 1.83 2.61
C THR A 25 10.35 2.31 2.00
N GLN A 26 9.96 3.55 2.33
CA GLN A 26 8.81 4.21 1.69
C GLN A 26 9.07 4.47 0.21
N SER A 27 10.33 4.68 -0.19
CA SER A 27 10.70 4.85 -1.60
C SER A 27 10.53 3.55 -2.36
N ASP A 28 10.91 2.40 -1.79
CA ASP A 28 10.80 1.09 -2.47
C ASP A 28 9.35 0.83 -2.93
N VAL A 29 8.37 1.03 -2.03
CA VAL A 29 6.96 0.85 -2.36
C VAL A 29 6.43 1.97 -3.25
N ALA A 30 6.95 3.20 -3.13
CA ALA A 30 6.55 4.32 -3.99
C ALA A 30 6.96 4.05 -5.44
N ASP A 31 8.20 3.65 -5.65
CA ASP A 31 8.78 3.35 -6.96
C ASP A 31 8.10 2.13 -7.60
N ALA A 32 7.81 1.09 -6.81
CA ALA A 32 7.12 -0.12 -7.29
C ALA A 32 5.68 0.15 -7.75
N ILE A 33 5.02 1.16 -7.20
CA ILE A 33 3.62 1.50 -7.50
C ILE A 33 3.54 2.67 -8.51
N GLY A 34 4.60 3.46 -8.66
CA GLY A 34 4.61 4.67 -9.49
C GLY A 34 3.95 5.88 -8.83
N VAL A 35 4.15 6.05 -7.51
CA VAL A 35 3.63 7.18 -6.73
C VAL A 35 4.74 7.94 -6.02
N SER A 36 4.45 9.09 -5.42
CA SER A 36 5.45 9.82 -4.65
C SER A 36 5.67 9.21 -3.25
N ARG A 37 6.90 9.27 -2.76
CA ARG A 37 7.25 8.87 -1.38
C ARG A 37 6.44 9.63 -0.33
N SER A 38 6.11 10.90 -0.59
CA SER A 38 5.27 11.72 0.31
C SER A 38 3.85 11.18 0.41
N ALA A 39 3.26 10.67 -0.68
CA ALA A 39 1.94 10.03 -0.64
C ALA A 39 1.97 8.78 0.26
N VAL A 40 3.00 7.94 0.11
CA VAL A 40 3.21 6.75 0.96
C VAL A 40 3.35 7.14 2.44
N SER A 41 4.09 8.21 2.74
CA SER A 41 4.22 8.72 4.12
C SER A 41 2.85 9.08 4.71
N LEU A 42 2.00 9.78 3.96
CA LEU A 42 0.66 10.16 4.42
C LEU A 42 -0.23 8.93 4.68
N TRP A 43 -0.10 7.89 3.85
CA TRP A 43 -0.82 6.62 4.05
C TRP A 43 -0.36 5.87 5.29
N LEU A 44 0.96 5.82 5.54
CA LEU A 44 1.51 5.14 6.72
C LEU A 44 1.22 5.89 8.03
N ASP A 45 1.13 7.21 7.97
CA ASP A 45 0.70 8.07 9.08
C ASP A 45 -0.81 7.98 9.32
N GLY A 46 -1.58 7.39 8.38
CA GLY A 46 -3.05 7.33 8.45
C GLY A 46 -3.74 8.67 8.22
N LYS A 47 -3.01 9.70 7.76
CA LYS A 47 -3.55 11.02 7.42
C LYS A 47 -4.44 10.97 6.17
N VAL A 48 -4.09 10.07 5.24
CA VAL A 48 -4.85 9.83 4.01
C VAL A 48 -4.99 8.32 3.83
N GLY A 49 -6.16 7.84 3.40
CA GLY A 49 -6.35 6.42 3.07
C GLY A 49 -5.59 6.03 1.79
N VAL A 50 -5.11 4.79 1.72
CA VAL A 50 -4.54 4.25 0.48
C VAL A 50 -5.64 4.19 -0.59
N PRO A 51 -5.39 4.74 -1.81
CA PRO A 51 -6.34 4.67 -2.91
C PRO A 51 -6.70 3.24 -3.27
N ARG A 52 -7.97 3.00 -3.61
CA ARG A 52 -8.50 1.65 -3.90
C ARG A 52 -7.73 0.86 -4.96
N PRO A 53 -7.32 1.43 -6.10
CA PRO A 53 -6.52 0.71 -7.08
C PRO A 53 -5.17 0.27 -6.51
N VAL A 54 -4.52 1.11 -5.71
CA VAL A 54 -3.22 0.81 -5.07
C VAL A 54 -3.38 -0.31 -4.05
N ALA A 55 -4.42 -0.25 -3.21
CA ALA A 55 -4.70 -1.32 -2.26
C ALA A 55 -4.98 -2.67 -2.94
N MET A 56 -5.74 -2.66 -4.04
CA MET A 56 -6.01 -3.87 -4.83
C MET A 56 -4.72 -4.44 -5.41
N LEU A 57 -3.87 -3.60 -6.00
CA LEU A 57 -2.58 -4.00 -6.54
C LEU A 57 -1.69 -4.64 -5.46
N LEU A 58 -1.52 -3.97 -4.31
CA LEU A 58 -0.71 -4.50 -3.20
C LEU A 58 -1.23 -5.85 -2.71
N ARG A 59 -2.55 -6.02 -2.59
CA ARG A 59 -3.16 -7.31 -2.21
C ARG A 59 -2.91 -8.39 -3.25
N MET A 60 -3.03 -8.07 -4.54
CA MET A 60 -2.74 -9.01 -5.63
C MET A 60 -1.28 -9.45 -5.64
N LEU A 61 -0.34 -8.51 -5.45
CA LEU A 61 1.08 -8.81 -5.34
C LEU A 61 1.37 -9.71 -4.14
N VAL A 62 0.78 -9.42 -2.97
CA VAL A 62 0.92 -10.26 -1.77
C VAL A 62 0.39 -11.68 -2.01
N ALA A 63 -0.78 -11.79 -2.65
CA ALA A 63 -1.36 -13.09 -3.00
C ALA A 63 -0.52 -13.86 -4.02
N ALA A 64 0.14 -13.17 -4.96
CA ALA A 64 1.08 -13.78 -5.89
C ALA A 64 2.35 -14.28 -5.17
N GLN A 65 2.97 -13.46 -4.32
CA GLN A 65 4.17 -13.83 -3.56
C GLN A 65 3.93 -15.07 -2.68
N ARG A 66 2.76 -15.17 -2.04
CA ARG A 66 2.39 -16.31 -1.19
C ARG A 66 2.19 -17.62 -1.94
N ARG A 67 1.92 -17.58 -3.25
CA ARG A 67 1.79 -18.80 -4.07
C ARG A 67 3.13 -19.35 -4.55
N GLN A 68 4.22 -18.57 -4.43
CA GLN A 68 5.55 -18.97 -4.88
C GLN A 68 6.36 -19.71 -3.81
N PHE A 69 5.88 -19.77 -2.58
CA PHE A 69 6.44 -20.52 -1.45
C PHE A 69 5.44 -21.58 -0.99
#